data_AF-A0A2E6MSR5-F1
#
_entry.id   AF-A0A2E6MSR5-F1
#
_cell.length_a   1.000
_cell.length_b   1.000
_cell.length_c   1.000
_cell.angle_alpha   90.00
_cell.angle_beta   90.00
_cell.angle_gamma   90.00
#
_symmetry.space_group_name_H-M   'P 1'
#
loop_
_entity.id
_entity.type
_entity.pdbx_description
1 polymer ?
#
loop_
_entity_poly.entity_id
_entity_poly.type
_entity_poly.pdbx_seq_one_letter_code
_entity_poly.pdbx_strand_id
1 'polypeptide(L)'
;MARRKTKGLPPEVVNKWPDVFGDVDVRAIPLEYLHSLRVRFNNGKQWDIAVDVNKNPAKQLEKTLRELFHTYDSSIKHVDFKLDTDRVKKDVQKSTNRFLKRRK
;
A
#
# COMPACT_ATOMS: atom_id res chain seq x y z
N MET A 1 14.25 8.92 36.85
CA MET A 1 14.87 8.57 35.56
C MET A 1 14.62 7.11 35.25
N ALA A 2 14.04 6.78 34.09
CA ALA A 2 14.22 5.52 33.38
C ALA A 2 13.53 5.62 32.01
N ARG A 3 14.26 5.97 30.95
CA ARG A 3 13.75 5.89 29.57
C ARG A 3 13.56 4.41 29.23
N ARG A 4 12.32 3.99 29.07
CA ARG A 4 11.95 2.65 28.60
C ARG A 4 12.55 2.46 27.20
N LYS A 5 13.68 1.74 27.10
CA LYS A 5 14.28 1.35 25.83
C LYS A 5 13.23 0.56 25.05
N THR A 6 12.78 1.09 23.92
CA THR A 6 12.04 0.33 22.93
C THR A 6 12.95 -0.81 22.48
N LYS A 7 12.56 -2.07 22.73
CA LYS A 7 13.27 -3.23 22.21
C LYS A 7 13.11 -3.20 20.69
N GLY A 8 14.05 -2.57 20.00
CA GLY A 8 14.17 -2.67 18.55
C GLY A 8 14.37 -4.14 18.16
N LEU A 9 13.96 -4.49 16.94
CA LEU A 9 14.19 -5.82 16.40
C LEU A 9 15.71 -6.11 16.37
N PRO A 10 16.14 -7.36 16.58
CA PRO A 10 17.54 -7.73 16.44
C PRO A 10 18.10 -7.28 15.10
N PRO A 11 19.37 -6.83 15.03
CA PRO A 11 19.97 -6.28 13.80
C PRO A 11 19.96 -7.30 12.65
N GLU A 12 20.05 -8.59 12.95
CA GLU A 12 19.95 -9.67 11.97
C GLU A 12 18.58 -9.75 11.29
N VAL A 13 17.51 -9.41 12.01
CA VAL A 13 16.15 -9.34 11.46
C VAL A 13 16.03 -8.12 10.57
N VAL A 14 16.53 -6.97 11.01
CA VAL A 14 16.54 -5.71 10.24
C VAL A 14 17.25 -5.88 8.89
N ASN A 15 18.42 -6.54 8.89
CA ASN A 15 19.23 -6.77 7.69
C ASN A 15 18.58 -7.74 6.68
N LYS A 16 17.60 -8.55 7.09
CA LYS A 16 16.88 -9.49 6.21
C LYS A 16 15.64 -8.90 5.55
N TRP A 17 15.11 -7.79 6.07
CA TRP A 17 13.95 -7.13 5.46
C TRP A 17 14.15 -6.68 4.01
N PRO A 18 15.33 -6.18 3.57
CA PRO A 18 15.55 -5.82 2.17
C PRO A 18 15.34 -6.98 1.20
N ASP A 19 15.76 -8.18 1.60
CA ASP A 19 15.58 -9.43 0.85
C ASP A 19 14.09 -9.80 0.77
N VAL A 20 13.39 -9.73 1.91
CA VAL A 20 11.93 -9.97 1.98
C VAL A 20 11.15 -9.00 1.10
N PHE A 21 11.57 -7.74 0.99
CA PHE A 21 10.91 -6.73 0.15
C PHE A 21 11.24 -6.85 -1.34
N GLY A 22 12.33 -7.55 -1.71
CA GLY A 22 12.72 -7.78 -3.10
C GLY A 22 11.73 -8.67 -3.87
N ASP A 23 11.09 -9.61 -3.16
CA ASP A 23 10.15 -10.59 -3.75
C ASP A 23 8.67 -10.24 -3.49
N VAL A 24 8.35 -9.04 -2.98
CA VAL A 24 6.95 -8.65 -2.75
C VAL A 24 6.27 -8.30 -4.08
N ASP A 25 5.61 -9.31 -4.64
CA ASP A 25 4.67 -9.16 -5.75
C ASP A 25 3.33 -8.60 -5.22
N VAL A 26 3.08 -7.31 -5.45
CA VAL A 26 1.85 -6.64 -5.01
C VAL A 26 0.70 -7.01 -5.94
N ARG A 27 0.01 -8.12 -5.62
CA ARG A 27 -1.10 -8.64 -6.44
C ARG A 27 -2.42 -7.90 -6.27
N ALA A 28 -2.65 -7.28 -5.11
CA ALA A 28 -3.89 -6.58 -4.81
C ALA A 28 -3.62 -5.43 -3.85
N ILE A 29 -4.10 -4.23 -4.21
CA ILE A 29 -3.97 -3.04 -3.39
C ILE A 29 -5.35 -2.69 -2.81
N PRO A 30 -5.49 -2.62 -1.47
CA PRO A 30 -6.72 -2.17 -0.85
C PRO A 30 -6.94 -0.67 -1.10
N LEU A 31 -7.90 -0.36 -1.97
CA LEU A 31 -8.23 1.01 -2.38
C LEU A 31 -8.72 1.90 -1.23
N GLU A 32 -9.23 1.29 -0.16
CA GLU A 32 -9.70 1.97 1.05
C GLU A 32 -8.61 2.73 1.81
N TYR A 33 -7.33 2.41 1.55
CA TYR A 33 -6.18 3.11 2.15
C TYR A 33 -5.40 3.95 1.12
N LEU A 34 -5.91 4.10 -0.10
CA LEU A 34 -5.27 4.85 -1.17
C LEU A 34 -5.47 6.36 -0.95
N HIS A 35 -4.38 7.10 -0.88
CA HIS A 35 -4.37 8.56 -0.78
C HIS A 35 -4.20 9.22 -2.15
N SER A 36 -3.25 8.74 -2.95
CA SER A 36 -3.09 9.20 -4.32
C SER A 36 -2.40 8.16 -5.18
N LEU A 37 -2.57 8.28 -6.48
CA LEU A 37 -2.01 7.39 -7.48
C LEU A 37 -1.27 8.22 -8.53
N ARG A 38 -0.04 7.83 -8.83
CA ARG A 38 0.79 8.54 -9.79
C ARG A 38 1.13 7.62 -10.95
N VAL A 39 0.62 7.94 -12.12
CA VAL A 39 0.88 7.19 -13.35
C VAL A 39 1.97 7.91 -14.15
N ARG A 40 3.05 7.20 -14.47
CA ARG A 40 4.09 7.66 -15.38
C ARG A 40 3.94 6.94 -16.71
N PHE A 41 3.80 7.71 -17.78
CA PHE A 41 3.63 7.19 -19.13
C PHE A 41 4.98 7.15 -19.87
N ASN A 42 5.06 6.32 -20.91
CA ASN A 42 6.24 6.17 -21.78
C ASN A 42 6.61 7.47 -22.51
N ASN A 43 5.63 8.37 -22.70
CA ASN A 43 5.82 9.68 -23.31
C ASN A 43 6.33 10.77 -22.34
N GLY A 44 6.68 10.40 -21.10
CA GLY A 44 7.14 11.34 -20.07
C GLY A 44 6.04 12.13 -19.37
N LYS A 45 4.77 11.94 -19.73
CA LYS A 45 3.65 12.53 -18.98
C LYS A 45 3.49 11.83 -17.64
N GLN A 46 3.05 12.62 -16.65
CA GLN A 46 2.72 12.11 -15.33
C GLN A 46 1.34 12.61 -14.92
N TRP A 47 0.49 11.69 -14.47
CA TRP A 47 -0.81 12.01 -13.87
C TRP A 47 -0.75 11.76 -12.38
N ASP A 48 -1.21 12.71 -11.58
CA ASP A 48 -1.37 12.57 -10.13
C ASP A 48 -2.86 12.61 -9.82
N ILE A 49 -3.39 11.46 -9.42
CA ILE A 49 -4.81 11.25 -9.14
C ILE A 49 -4.95 11.22 -7.62
N ALA A 50 -5.45 12.31 -7.04
CA ALA A 50 -5.77 12.36 -5.62
C ALA A 50 -7.05 11.57 -5.37
N VAL A 51 -6.99 10.61 -4.45
CA VAL A 51 -8.12 9.77 -4.09
C VAL A 51 -8.63 10.19 -2.71
N ASP A 52 -9.83 10.75 -2.69
CA ASP A 52 -10.53 11.02 -1.44
C ASP A 52 -11.51 9.87 -1.16
N VAL A 53 -11.04 8.90 -0.37
CA VAL A 53 -11.80 7.72 0.06
C VAL A 53 -13.03 8.07 0.91
N ASN A 54 -13.15 9.29 1.44
CA ASN A 54 -14.34 9.70 2.20
C ASN A 54 -15.47 10.21 1.29
N LYS A 55 -15.13 10.69 0.09
CA LYS A 55 -16.08 11.30 -0.85
C LYS A 55 -16.51 10.35 -1.96
N ASN A 56 -15.64 9.44 -2.37
CA ASN A 56 -15.92 8.52 -3.48
C ASN A 56 -16.05 7.07 -2.97
N PRO A 57 -17.14 6.36 -3.33
CA PRO A 57 -17.25 4.94 -3.00
C PRO A 57 -16.15 4.14 -3.73
N ALA A 58 -15.44 3.29 -2.99
CA ALA A 58 -14.31 2.50 -3.49
C ALA A 58 -14.62 1.71 -4.78
N LYS A 59 -15.87 1.28 -4.95
CA LYS A 59 -16.35 0.57 -6.16
C LYS A 59 -16.29 1.42 -7.43
N GLN A 60 -16.63 2.72 -7.34
CA GLN A 60 -16.56 3.61 -8.50
C GLN A 60 -15.11 3.89 -8.87
N LEU A 61 -14.26 4.11 -7.87
CA LEU A 61 -12.82 4.28 -8.07
C LEU A 61 -12.20 3.05 -8.74
N GLU A 62 -12.55 1.84 -8.29
CA GLU A 62 -12.07 0.60 -8.89
C GLU A 62 -12.41 0.51 -10.38
N LYS A 63 -13.66 0.82 -10.73
CA LYS A 63 -14.12 0.81 -12.12
C LYS A 63 -13.34 1.80 -12.97
N THR A 64 -13.22 3.06 -12.51
CA THR A 64 -12.47 4.11 -13.24
C THR A 64 -11.01 3.75 -13.40
N LEU A 65 -10.34 3.24 -12.35
CA LEU A 65 -8.94 2.83 -12.43
C LEU A 65 -8.76 1.65 -13.39
N ARG A 66 -9.67 0.68 -13.37
CA ARG A 66 -9.64 -0.46 -14.29
C ARG A 66 -9.78 -0.03 -15.75
N GLU A 67 -10.69 0.89 -16.05
CA GLU A 67 -10.84 1.45 -17.39
C GLU A 67 -9.59 2.25 -17.82
N LEU A 68 -9.00 3.02 -16.91
CA LEU A 68 -7.79 3.80 -17.16
C LEU A 68 -6.60 2.88 -17.47
N PHE A 69 -6.39 1.84 -16.66
CA PHE A 69 -5.34 0.86 -16.91
C PHE A 69 -5.59 0.09 -18.19
N HIS A 70 -6.82 -0.33 -18.48
CA HIS A 70 -7.13 -1.04 -19.72
C HIS A 70 -6.89 -0.18 -20.97
N THR A 71 -7.25 1.11 -20.91
CA THR A 71 -7.10 2.04 -22.05
C THR A 71 -5.65 2.40 -22.31
N TYR A 72 -4.85 2.55 -21.25
CA TYR A 72 -3.48 3.05 -21.34
C TYR A 72 -2.41 2.01 -21.06
N ASP A 73 -2.75 0.72 -20.94
CA ASP A 73 -1.85 -0.39 -20.59
C ASP A 73 -0.52 -0.34 -21.37
N SER A 74 -0.61 -0.18 -22.70
CA SER A 74 0.54 -0.11 -23.61
C SER A 74 1.42 1.15 -23.45
N SER A 75 0.87 2.20 -22.84
CA SER A 75 1.51 3.50 -22.68
C SER A 75 2.01 3.75 -21.25
N ILE A 76 1.62 2.92 -20.29
CA ILE A 76 2.02 3.06 -18.89
C ILE A 76 3.42 2.48 -18.70
N LYS A 77 4.32 3.29 -18.16
CA LYS A 77 5.68 2.86 -17.80
C LYS A 77 5.72 2.33 -16.37
N HIS A 78 5.09 3.07 -15.46
CA HIS A 78 5.13 2.78 -14.04
C HIS A 78 3.92 3.41 -13.32
N VAL A 79 3.45 2.75 -12.27
CA VAL A 79 2.38 3.24 -11.41
C VAL A 79 2.88 3.24 -9.97
N ASP A 80 2.97 4.44 -9.39
CA ASP A 80 3.30 4.62 -7.98
C ASP A 80 2.00 4.81 -7.17
N PHE A 81 1.90 4.12 -6.03
CA PHE A 81 0.76 4.22 -5.12
C PHE A 81 1.17 4.91 -3.83
N LYS A 82 0.39 5.90 -3.39
CA LYS A 82 0.56 6.53 -2.08
C LYS A 82 -0.53 6.00 -1.15
N LEU A 83 -0.12 5.23 -0.15
CA LEU A 83 -1.02 4.57 0.80
C LEU A 83 -0.87 5.18 2.20
N ASP A 84 -1.99 5.27 2.94
CA ASP A 84 -1.98 5.58 4.37
C ASP A 84 -1.51 4.35 5.16
N THR A 85 -0.20 4.31 5.42
CA THR A 85 0.45 3.18 6.09
C THR A 85 0.05 3.09 7.57
N ASP A 86 -0.35 4.19 8.20
CA ASP A 86 -0.77 4.19 9.60
C ASP A 86 -2.10 3.44 9.79
N ARG A 87 -3.06 3.65 8.89
CA ARG A 87 -4.31 2.88 8.87
C ARG A 87 -4.06 1.41 8.57
N VAL A 88 -3.31 1.10 7.51
CA VAL A 88 -2.98 -0.28 7.11
C VAL A 88 -2.34 -1.03 8.28
N LYS A 89 -1.35 -0.43 8.94
CA LYS A 89 -0.66 -1.04 10.08
C LYS A 89 -1.61 -1.37 11.22
N LYS A 90 -2.50 -0.45 11.58
CA LYS A 90 -3.46 -0.65 12.68
C LYS A 90 -4.41 -1.80 12.39
N ASP A 91 -4.94 -1.88 11.17
CA ASP A 91 -5.90 -2.91 10.81
C ASP A 91 -5.25 -4.29 10.66
N VAL A 92 -4.07 -4.36 10.03
CA VAL A 92 -3.29 -5.59 9.97
C VAL A 92 -2.96 -6.07 11.38
N GLN A 93 -2.46 -5.20 12.26
CA GLN A 93 -2.14 -5.56 13.63
C GLN A 93 -3.36 -6.04 14.41
N LYS A 94 -4.52 -5.40 14.24
CA LYS A 94 -5.78 -5.80 14.88
C LYS A 94 -6.25 -7.17 14.39
N SER A 95 -6.17 -7.41 13.09
CA SER A 95 -6.52 -8.70 12.47
C SER A 95 -5.60 -9.82 12.95
N THR A 96 -4.28 -9.59 12.90
CA THR A 96 -3.27 -10.55 13.40
C THR A 96 -3.45 -10.82 14.89
N ASN A 97 -3.65 -9.80 15.72
CA ASN A 97 -3.91 -10.00 17.15
C ASN A 97 -5.16 -10.82 17.40
N ARG A 98 -6.25 -10.60 16.64
CA ARG A 98 -7.48 -11.40 16.75
C ARG A 98 -7.23 -12.84 16.33
N PHE A 99 -6.50 -13.06 15.25
CA PHE A 99 -6.13 -14.38 14.76
C PHE A 99 -5.28 -15.16 15.77
N LEU A 100 -4.23 -14.53 16.30
CA LEU A 100 -3.36 -15.15 17.32
C LEU A 100 -4.11 -15.46 18.62
N LYS A 101 -5.05 -14.58 19.04
CA LYS A 101 -5.89 -14.81 20.23
C LYS A 101 -6.93 -15.92 20.07
N ARG A 102 -7.39 -16.21 18.85
CA ARG A 102 -8.37 -17.27 18.56
C ARG A 102 -7.75 -18.65 18.37
N ARG A 103 -6.42 -18.75 18.31
CA ARG A 103 -5.66 -20.01 18.20
C ARG A 103 -5.18 -20.52 19.57
N LYS A 104 -5.79 -20.06 20.66
CA LYS A 104 -5.54 -20.52 22.02
C LYS A 104 -6.78 -21.20 22.56
#